data_AF-A0A226DER7-F1
#
_entry.id   AF-A0A226DER7-F1
#
_cell.length_a   1.000
_cell.length_b   1.000
_cell.length_c   1.000
_cell.angle_alpha   90.00
_cell.angle_beta   90.00
_cell.angle_gamma   90.00
#
_symmetry.space_group_name_H-M   'P 1'
#
loop_
_entity.id
_entity.type
_entity.pdbx_description
1 polymer ?
#
loop_
_entity_poly.entity_id
_entity_poly.type
_entity_poly.pdbx_seq_one_letter_code
_entity_poly.pdbx_strand_id
1 'polypeptide(L)'
;MFRNLITRSVLLTSQSQQLFISPCYCQFRHISQSRTNFAPPTNQEEDETLGKGDKIIKVRLRGTRLDAILKAGLNIARSKIEKSFYEDRIRVNGVRAKKKSQVLDEGDEVDIVRGPNQSNPLFIDVNRVEIVEVGETKDKNEDDFESDSDDEGQTKIPMTLKRYKNLTIENYPVPWKGNVQEN
;
A
#
# COMPACT_ATOMS: atom_id res chain seq x y z
N MET A 1 -69.11 7.54 -60.96
CA MET A 1 -69.56 6.45 -60.07
C MET A 1 -68.76 6.56 -58.78
N PHE A 2 -69.25 7.28 -57.77
CA PHE A 2 -70.13 6.83 -56.67
C PHE A 2 -69.44 5.98 -55.59
N ARG A 3 -69.51 6.55 -54.36
CA ARG A 3 -69.70 5.94 -53.03
C ARG A 3 -68.50 5.80 -52.09
N ASN A 4 -68.53 6.69 -51.09
CA ASN A 4 -68.28 6.47 -49.67
C ASN A 4 -68.51 5.03 -49.21
N LEU A 5 -67.67 4.51 -48.31
CA LEU A 5 -68.09 3.68 -47.18
C LEU A 5 -67.18 3.90 -45.96
N ILE A 6 -67.83 3.84 -44.80
CA ILE A 6 -67.45 4.27 -43.45
C ILE A 6 -66.95 3.05 -42.66
N THR A 7 -66.33 3.30 -41.49
CA THR A 7 -66.14 2.41 -40.32
C THR A 7 -64.85 1.57 -40.35
N ARG A 8 -64.09 1.35 -39.27
CA ARG A 8 -64.40 1.35 -37.83
C ARG A 8 -63.14 1.61 -36.99
N SER A 9 -63.40 2.22 -35.83
CA SER A 9 -62.60 2.25 -34.61
C SER A 9 -61.88 0.95 -34.23
N VAL A 10 -60.63 1.05 -33.79
CA VAL A 10 -60.14 0.31 -32.61
C VAL A 10 -59.09 1.15 -31.89
N LEU A 11 -59.41 1.59 -30.69
CA LEU A 11 -58.48 2.21 -29.75
C LEU A 11 -57.62 1.10 -29.14
N LEU A 12 -56.31 1.06 -29.45
CA LEU A 12 -55.37 0.30 -28.64
C LEU A 12 -54.80 1.21 -27.56
N THR A 13 -55.18 0.92 -26.32
CA THR A 13 -54.69 1.55 -25.10
C THR A 13 -53.24 1.13 -24.85
N SER A 14 -52.34 2.11 -24.88
CA SER A 14 -50.96 1.98 -24.42
C SER A 14 -50.95 1.87 -22.89
N GLN A 15 -50.83 0.66 -22.35
CA GLN A 15 -50.42 0.47 -20.95
C GLN A 15 -48.94 0.84 -20.81
N SER A 16 -48.70 2.08 -20.37
CA SER A 16 -47.41 2.48 -19.84
C SER A 16 -47.26 1.89 -18.44
N GLN A 17 -46.37 0.90 -18.30
CA GLN A 17 -45.91 0.45 -17.00
C GLN A 17 -44.89 1.47 -16.49
N GLN A 18 -45.36 2.46 -15.74
CA GLN A 18 -44.49 3.32 -14.94
C GLN A 18 -44.02 2.50 -13.73
N LEU A 19 -42.71 2.26 -13.67
CA LEU A 19 -42.03 1.56 -12.59
C LEU A 19 -42.26 2.31 -11.27
N PHE A 20 -42.91 1.64 -10.31
CA PHE A 20 -42.93 2.10 -8.92
C PHE A 20 -41.53 1.96 -8.33
N ILE A 21 -40.76 3.03 -8.38
CA ILE A 21 -39.53 3.16 -7.59
C ILE A 21 -39.98 3.27 -6.13
N SER A 22 -39.79 2.19 -5.36
CA SER A 22 -40.00 2.22 -3.92
C SER A 22 -38.97 3.17 -3.29
N PRO A 23 -39.37 4.23 -2.58
CA PRO A 23 -38.43 5.01 -1.79
C PRO A 23 -37.98 4.15 -0.61
N CYS A 24 -36.71 3.73 -0.62
CA CYS A 24 -36.05 3.22 0.57
C CYS A 24 -36.04 4.34 1.61
N TYR A 25 -36.91 4.23 2.61
CA TYR A 25 -36.91 5.13 3.76
C TYR A 25 -35.73 4.74 4.64
N CYS A 26 -34.54 5.27 4.33
CA CYS A 26 -33.43 5.25 5.27
C CYS A 26 -33.82 6.13 6.46
N GLN A 27 -34.28 5.50 7.55
CA GLN A 27 -34.35 6.17 8.84
C GLN A 27 -32.93 6.66 9.18
N PHE A 28 -32.70 7.96 9.01
CA PHE A 28 -31.54 8.64 9.58
C PHE A 28 -31.66 8.58 11.10
N ARG A 29 -31.15 7.50 11.69
CA ARG A 29 -30.92 7.43 13.12
C ARG A 29 -29.74 8.34 13.40
N HIS A 30 -30.00 9.52 13.94
CA HIS A 30 -28.96 10.36 14.52
C HIS A 30 -28.32 9.57 15.66
N ILE A 31 -27.23 8.86 15.36
CA ILE A 31 -26.35 8.29 16.37
C ILE A 31 -25.53 9.47 16.89
N SER A 32 -25.94 10.01 18.03
CA SER A 32 -25.15 10.97 18.78
C SER A 32 -23.90 10.25 19.28
N GLN A 33 -22.82 10.31 18.50
CA GLN A 33 -21.52 9.85 18.96
C GLN A 33 -21.04 10.79 20.06
N SER A 34 -21.27 10.41 21.31
CA SER A 34 -20.40 10.84 22.39
C SER A 34 -19.00 10.40 22.03
N ARG A 35 -18.15 11.34 21.58
CA ARG A 35 -16.71 11.13 21.49
C ARG A 35 -16.19 10.79 22.88
N THR A 36 -16.06 9.51 23.18
CA THR A 36 -15.05 9.08 24.13
C THR A 36 -13.72 9.36 23.44
N ASN A 37 -12.91 10.23 24.04
CA ASN A 37 -11.53 10.44 23.62
C ASN A 37 -10.76 9.17 23.97
N PHE A 38 -10.90 8.13 23.18
CA PHE A 38 -10.05 6.96 23.27
C PHE A 38 -8.70 7.37 22.66
N ALA A 39 -7.78 7.75 23.53
CA ALA A 39 -6.41 7.99 23.12
C ALA A 39 -5.88 6.67 22.52
N PRO A 40 -5.46 6.65 21.25
CA PRO A 40 -4.91 5.43 20.67
C PRO A 40 -3.64 5.03 21.42
N PRO A 41 -3.43 3.73 21.68
CA PRO A 41 -2.21 3.26 22.33
C PRO A 41 -1.02 3.69 21.48
N THR A 42 -0.19 4.56 22.06
CA THR A 42 0.98 5.11 21.42
C THR A 42 2.05 4.01 21.44
N ASN A 43 2.13 3.20 20.38
CA ASN A 43 3.32 2.37 20.12
C ASN A 43 4.47 3.35 19.85
N GLN A 44 5.20 3.71 20.90
CA GLN A 44 6.41 4.50 20.80
C GLN A 44 7.50 3.61 20.21
N GLU A 45 7.63 3.65 18.89
CA GLU A 45 8.80 3.13 18.18
C GLU A 45 9.96 4.10 18.48
N GLU A 46 10.80 3.72 19.43
CA GLU A 46 12.04 4.43 19.76
C GLU A 46 13.01 4.29 18.58
N ASP A 47 12.91 5.22 17.63
CA ASP A 47 13.84 5.36 16.52
C ASP A 47 15.20 5.88 17.04
N GLU A 48 16.18 4.99 17.18
CA GLU A 48 17.55 5.37 17.45
C GLU A 48 18.17 6.00 16.18
N THR A 49 18.49 7.30 16.25
CA THR A 49 19.12 8.02 15.13
C THR A 49 20.63 7.95 15.25
N LEU A 50 21.30 7.29 14.30
CA LEU A 50 22.77 7.10 14.31
C LEU A 50 23.54 8.25 13.65
N GLY A 51 22.84 9.24 13.09
CA GLY A 51 23.43 10.38 12.40
C GLY A 51 23.49 10.21 10.87
N LYS A 52 23.57 11.34 10.16
CA LYS A 52 23.61 11.47 8.69
C LYS A 52 22.45 10.87 7.90
N GLY A 53 21.26 10.81 8.51
CA GLY A 53 20.02 10.39 7.84
C GLY A 53 19.67 8.91 8.04
N ASP A 54 20.51 8.20 8.77
CA ASP A 54 20.37 6.77 9.03
C ASP A 54 19.58 6.57 10.33
N LYS A 55 18.60 5.67 10.26
CA LYS A 55 17.74 5.33 11.40
C LYS A 55 17.59 3.82 11.50
N ILE A 56 17.69 3.31 12.71
CA ILE A 56 17.29 1.94 13.02
C ILE A 56 15.83 1.98 13.47
N ILE A 57 15.00 1.13 12.87
CA ILE A 57 13.56 1.04 13.10
C ILE A 57 13.24 -0.39 13.52
N LYS A 58 12.62 -0.54 14.68
CA LYS A 58 12.13 -1.84 15.17
C LYS A 58 10.65 -1.96 14.80
N VAL A 59 10.28 -2.91 13.94
CA VAL A 59 8.90 -3.06 13.43
C VAL A 59 8.39 -4.48 13.63
N ARG A 60 7.09 -4.64 13.83
CA ARG A 60 6.41 -5.95 13.82
C ARG A 60 5.61 -6.13 12.53
N LEU A 61 6.01 -7.07 11.68
CA LEU A 61 5.39 -7.33 10.37
C LEU A 61 4.75 -8.71 10.31
N ARG A 62 3.78 -8.89 9.40
CA ARG A 62 3.17 -10.21 9.17
C ARG A 62 4.11 -11.20 8.46
N GLY A 63 5.24 -10.74 7.93
CA GLY A 63 6.23 -11.56 7.22
C GLY A 63 7.24 -10.70 6.45
N THR A 64 8.29 -11.34 5.92
CA THR A 64 9.43 -10.67 5.26
C THR A 64 9.19 -10.35 3.77
N ARG A 65 7.94 -10.05 3.42
CA ARG A 65 7.59 -9.68 2.04
C ARG A 65 8.19 -8.32 1.68
N LEU A 66 8.76 -8.22 0.48
CA LEU A 66 9.37 -6.98 -0.04
C LEU A 66 8.45 -5.75 0.10
N ASP A 67 7.18 -5.86 -0.28
CA ASP A 67 6.25 -4.72 -0.22
C ASP A 67 5.89 -4.30 1.22
N ALA A 68 5.86 -5.26 2.15
CA ALA A 68 5.60 -5.00 3.57
C ALA A 68 6.81 -4.31 4.22
N ILE A 69 8.02 -4.79 3.93
CA ILE A 69 9.27 -4.22 4.43
C ILE A 69 9.45 -2.80 3.91
N LEU A 70 9.21 -2.55 2.62
CA LEU A 70 9.30 -1.20 2.04
C LEU A 70 8.27 -0.23 2.65
N LYS A 71 7.04 -0.70 2.92
CA LYS A 71 6.02 0.12 3.59
C LYS A 71 6.47 0.51 4.99
N ALA A 72 6.94 -0.46 5.77
CA ALA A 72 7.37 -0.27 7.15
C ALA A 72 8.64 0.57 7.25
N GLY A 73 9.69 0.16 6.53
CA GLY A 73 10.98 0.81 6.51
C GLY A 73 10.89 2.22 5.94
N LEU A 74 10.30 2.42 4.75
CA LEU A 74 10.26 3.73 4.07
C LEU A 74 9.02 4.57 4.36
N ASN A 75 8.05 4.09 5.15
CA ASN A 75 6.78 4.78 5.39
C ASN A 75 6.15 5.31 4.08
N ILE A 76 6.18 4.48 3.04
CA ILE A 76 5.60 4.77 1.73
C ILE A 76 4.30 4.00 1.62
N ALA A 77 3.26 4.65 1.08
CA ALA A 77 1.98 3.99 0.81
C ALA A 77 2.17 2.81 -0.17
N ARG A 78 1.47 1.69 0.07
CA ARG A 78 1.55 0.48 -0.76
C ARG A 78 1.28 0.77 -2.24
N SER A 79 0.37 1.69 -2.54
CA SER A 79 0.05 2.13 -3.90
C SER A 79 1.23 2.78 -4.63
N LYS A 80 2.11 3.50 -3.92
CA LYS A 80 3.33 4.08 -4.51
C LYS A 80 4.39 3.01 -4.76
N ILE A 81 4.49 2.00 -3.88
CA ILE A 81 5.39 0.85 -4.05
C ILE A 81 4.99 0.07 -5.30
N GLU A 82 3.69 -0.19 -5.48
CA GLU A 82 3.18 -0.86 -6.68
C GLU A 82 3.50 -0.11 -7.96
N LYS A 83 3.29 1.21 -8.01
CA LYS A 83 3.68 2.04 -9.17
C LYS A 83 5.18 1.94 -9.45
N SER A 84 6.01 2.06 -8.40
CA SER A 84 7.46 1.97 -8.51
C SER A 84 7.94 0.59 -8.98
N PHE A 85 7.21 -0.47 -8.63
CA PHE A 85 7.48 -1.82 -9.11
C PHE A 85 7.21 -1.95 -10.61
N TYR A 86 6.08 -1.45 -11.11
CA TYR A 86 5.74 -1.49 -12.54
C TYR A 86 6.63 -0.59 -13.40
N GLU A 87 7.23 0.45 -12.82
CA GLU A 87 8.21 1.32 -13.48
C GLU A 87 9.65 0.79 -13.38
N ASP A 88 9.82 -0.44 -12.91
CA ASP A 88 11.12 -1.09 -12.70
C ASP A 88 12.09 -0.25 -11.85
N ARG A 89 11.61 0.46 -10.83
CA ARG A 89 12.47 1.29 -9.94
C ARG A 89 12.98 0.56 -8.70
N ILE A 90 12.42 -0.60 -8.38
CA ILE A 90 12.80 -1.36 -7.18
C ILE A 90 14.00 -2.27 -7.50
N ARG A 91 14.98 -2.28 -6.61
CA ARG A 91 16.14 -3.17 -6.67
C ARG A 91 16.30 -3.93 -5.36
N VAL A 92 16.69 -5.19 -5.44
CA VAL A 92 17.08 -6.04 -4.31
C VAL A 92 18.53 -6.43 -4.57
N ASN A 93 19.45 -6.07 -3.66
CA ASN A 93 20.89 -6.31 -3.79
C ASN A 93 21.44 -5.81 -5.14
N GLY A 94 20.97 -4.65 -5.62
CA GLY A 94 21.35 -4.06 -6.92
C GLY A 94 20.68 -4.68 -8.15
N VAL A 95 19.96 -5.80 -8.02
CA VAL A 95 19.27 -6.49 -9.13
C VAL A 95 17.79 -6.11 -9.16
N ARG A 96 17.16 -6.17 -10.34
CA ARG A 96 15.71 -5.93 -10.48
C ARG A 96 14.90 -6.95 -9.68
N ALA A 97 13.93 -6.47 -8.90
CA ALA A 97 13.00 -7.34 -8.19
C ALA A 97 12.12 -8.11 -9.19
N LYS A 98 12.15 -9.45 -9.15
CA LYS A 98 11.37 -10.29 -10.08
C LYS A 98 9.88 -10.30 -9.75
N LYS A 99 9.53 -10.22 -8.47
CA LYS A 99 8.15 -10.32 -7.97
C LYS A 99 7.96 -9.34 -6.81
N LYS A 100 6.77 -8.72 -6.72
CA LYS A 100 6.40 -7.84 -5.58
C LYS A 100 6.34 -8.56 -4.23
N SER A 101 6.01 -9.85 -4.28
CA SER A 101 5.82 -10.72 -3.12
C SER A 101 7.05 -11.59 -2.85
N GLN A 102 8.23 -11.16 -3.29
CA GLN A 102 9.47 -11.85 -2.98
C GLN A 102 9.70 -11.81 -1.47
N VAL A 103 10.07 -12.97 -0.92
CA VAL A 103 10.51 -13.12 0.47
C VAL A 103 11.95 -12.67 0.54
N LEU A 104 12.28 -11.89 1.56
CA LEU A 104 13.63 -11.38 1.81
C LEU A 104 14.20 -12.02 3.07
N ASP A 105 15.52 -12.14 3.09
CA ASP A 105 16.29 -12.73 4.17
C ASP A 105 17.08 -11.65 4.94
N GLU A 106 17.64 -12.03 6.08
CA GLU A 106 18.52 -11.16 6.86
C GLU A 106 19.73 -10.71 6.04
N GLY A 107 20.09 -9.43 6.13
CA GLY A 107 21.17 -8.82 5.37
C GLY A 107 20.82 -8.39 3.95
N ASP A 108 19.59 -8.63 3.46
CA ASP A 108 19.17 -8.13 2.15
C ASP A 108 19.02 -6.60 2.15
N GLU A 109 19.49 -5.99 1.05
CA GLU A 109 19.35 -4.57 0.75
C GLU A 109 18.26 -4.33 -0.29
N VAL A 110 17.29 -3.47 0.03
CA VAL A 110 16.22 -3.09 -0.89
C VAL A 110 16.26 -1.60 -1.16
N ASP A 111 16.35 -1.27 -2.44
CA ASP A 111 16.40 0.11 -2.91
C ASP A 111 15.15 0.48 -3.71
N ILE A 112 14.68 1.70 -3.53
CA ILE A 112 13.78 2.39 -4.45
C ILE A 112 14.52 3.54 -5.10
N VAL A 113 14.67 3.47 -6.42
CA VAL A 113 15.27 4.53 -7.24
C VAL A 113 14.32 5.72 -7.34
N ARG A 114 14.76 6.90 -6.91
CA ARG A 114 14.01 8.16 -7.09
C ARG A 114 14.25 8.75 -8.47
N GLY A 115 15.51 8.76 -8.91
CA GLY A 115 15.97 9.30 -10.19
C GLY A 115 17.42 9.79 -10.12
N PRO A 116 17.97 10.35 -11.21
CA PRO A 116 19.28 10.97 -11.23
C PRO A 116 19.31 12.18 -10.30
N ASN A 117 20.47 12.41 -9.71
CA ASN A 117 20.68 13.57 -8.86
C ASN A 117 20.69 14.85 -9.72
N GLN A 118 20.09 15.92 -9.19
CA GLN A 118 20.03 17.22 -9.86
C GLN A 118 21.43 17.83 -10.05
N SER A 119 22.35 17.57 -9.14
CA SER A 119 23.71 18.12 -9.21
C SER A 119 24.59 17.36 -10.21
N ASN A 120 24.39 16.05 -10.33
CA ASN A 120 25.24 15.17 -11.12
C ASN A 120 24.42 14.01 -11.70
N PRO A 121 24.28 13.94 -13.04
CA PRO A 121 23.46 12.89 -13.68
C PRO A 121 24.10 11.50 -13.61
N LEU A 122 25.39 11.42 -13.25
CA LEU A 122 26.10 10.15 -13.04
C LEU A 122 25.71 9.45 -11.74
N PHE A 123 25.15 10.18 -10.78
CA PHE A 123 24.69 9.62 -9.51
C PHE A 123 23.17 9.53 -9.48
N ILE A 124 22.69 8.54 -8.74
CA ILE A 124 21.27 8.29 -8.55
C ILE A 124 20.95 8.46 -7.06
N ASP A 125 19.83 9.12 -6.79
CA ASP A 125 19.28 9.19 -5.43
C ASP A 125 18.36 7.99 -5.20
N VAL A 126 18.66 7.23 -4.14
CA VAL A 126 17.93 6.03 -3.74
C VAL A 126 17.47 6.11 -2.30
N ASN A 127 16.36 5.43 -2.03
CA ASN A 127 15.91 5.11 -0.69
C ASN A 127 16.25 3.66 -0.40
N ARG A 128 17.10 3.40 0.59
CA ARG A 128 17.55 2.05 0.95
C ARG A 128 16.92 1.59 2.26
N VAL A 129 16.56 0.31 2.31
CA VAL A 129 16.21 -0.41 3.54
C VAL A 129 17.06 -1.66 3.58
N GLU A 130 17.71 -1.89 4.71
CA GLU A 130 18.53 -3.05 5.02
C GLU A 130 17.89 -3.79 6.18
N ILE A 131 17.81 -5.11 6.08
CA ILE A 131 17.27 -5.97 7.14
C ILE A 131 18.44 -6.36 8.04
N VAL A 132 18.47 -5.83 9.26
CA VAL A 132 19.57 -6.09 10.20
C VAL A 132 19.34 -7.41 10.93
N GLU A 133 18.11 -7.63 11.38
CA GLU A 133 17.77 -8.80 12.21
C GLU A 133 16.29 -9.14 12.04
N VAL A 134 15.97 -10.43 11.94
CA VAL A 134 14.62 -10.97 12.00
C VAL A 134 14.47 -11.73 13.31
N GLY A 135 13.68 -11.17 14.23
CA GLY A 135 13.41 -11.83 15.50
C GLY A 135 12.40 -12.96 15.32
N GLU A 136 12.56 -14.02 16.09
CA GLU A 136 11.63 -15.14 16.11
C GLU A 136 10.34 -14.76 16.84
N THR A 137 9.18 -15.19 16.32
CA THR A 137 7.93 -15.02 17.06
C THR A 137 7.83 -16.12 18.10
N LYS A 138 7.83 -15.75 19.38
CA LYS A 138 7.45 -16.68 20.44
C LYS A 138 5.97 -16.96 20.26
N ASP A 139 5.63 -18.20 19.91
CA ASP A 139 4.24 -18.64 19.85
C ASP A 139 3.59 -18.34 21.18
N LYS A 140 2.42 -17.69 21.12
CA LYS A 140 1.65 -17.36 22.33
C LYS A 140 1.36 -18.68 23.05
N ASN A 141 1.82 -18.80 24.29
CA ASN A 141 1.44 -19.93 25.14
C ASN A 141 -0.09 -20.00 25.23
N GLU A 142 -0.62 -21.22 25.26
CA GLU A 142 -2.02 -21.57 25.03
C GLU A 142 -3.01 -21.06 26.13
N ASP A 143 -2.54 -20.29 27.13
CA ASP A 143 -3.29 -20.03 28.36
C ASP A 143 -3.83 -18.59 28.52
N ASP A 144 -3.67 -17.70 27.55
CA ASP A 144 -4.21 -16.31 27.63
C ASP A 144 -5.64 -16.22 27.04
N PHE A 145 -6.62 -16.34 27.93
CA PHE A 145 -8.06 -16.13 27.72
C PHE A 145 -8.37 -14.71 27.21
N GLU A 146 -9.12 -14.64 26.11
CA GLU A 146 -9.34 -13.51 25.22
C GLU A 146 -10.28 -12.43 25.79
N SER A 147 -9.87 -11.16 25.78
CA SER A 147 -10.79 -10.02 25.74
C SER A 147 -10.13 -8.80 25.11
N ASP A 148 -10.23 -8.68 23.79
CA ASP A 148 -10.99 -7.60 23.16
C ASP A 148 -10.75 -7.63 21.65
N SER A 149 -11.86 -7.82 20.94
CA SER A 149 -12.03 -7.94 19.49
C SER A 149 -11.30 -6.85 18.71
N ASP A 150 -10.35 -7.23 17.84
CA ASP A 150 -10.02 -6.58 16.55
C ASP A 150 -8.99 -7.43 15.74
N ASP A 151 -9.51 -8.13 14.71
CA ASP A 151 -8.89 -8.61 13.45
C ASP A 151 -7.62 -9.51 13.48
N GLU A 152 -7.91 -10.82 13.46
CA GLU A 152 -7.17 -11.96 12.89
C GLU A 152 -5.78 -12.31 13.47
N GLY A 153 -5.74 -13.47 14.16
CA GLY A 153 -4.61 -14.11 14.86
C GLY A 153 -3.36 -14.45 14.03
N GLN A 154 -2.82 -13.48 13.31
CA GLN A 154 -1.56 -13.60 12.58
C GLN A 154 -0.41 -13.16 13.48
N THR A 155 0.50 -14.10 13.73
CA THR A 155 1.77 -13.86 14.41
C THR A 155 2.56 -12.78 13.68
N LYS A 156 2.85 -11.67 14.37
CA LYS A 156 3.69 -10.61 13.83
C LYS A 156 5.14 -10.85 14.23
N ILE A 157 6.00 -10.97 13.23
CA ILE A 157 7.43 -11.17 13.36
C ILE A 157 8.09 -9.83 13.68
N PRO A 158 8.79 -9.68 14.82
CA PRO A 158 9.60 -8.49 15.10
C PRO A 158 10.82 -8.47 14.18
N MET A 159 11.15 -7.31 13.62
CA MET A 159 12.28 -7.12 12.72
C MET A 159 12.97 -5.79 13.05
N THR A 160 14.29 -5.77 12.91
CA THR A 160 15.08 -4.55 13.00
C THR A 160 15.54 -4.15 11.60
N LEU A 161 15.10 -2.98 11.14
CA LEU A 161 15.40 -2.44 9.82
C LEU A 161 16.32 -1.23 9.96
N LYS A 162 17.30 -1.12 9.07
CA LYS A 162 18.10 0.10 8.92
C LYS A 162 17.67 0.84 7.67
N ARG A 163 17.37 2.13 7.82
CA ARG A 163 16.75 2.95 6.78
C ARG A 163 17.66 4.10 6.37
N TYR A 164 17.76 4.30 5.06
CA TYR A 164 18.44 5.43 4.44
C TYR A 164 17.49 6.13 3.45
N LYS A 165 17.08 7.38 3.74
CA LYS A 165 16.12 8.12 2.88
C LYS A 165 16.77 8.95 1.77
N ASN A 166 18.03 9.33 1.93
CA ASN A 166 18.73 10.22 1.00
C ASN A 166 20.13 9.65 0.77
N LEU A 167 20.19 8.47 0.14
CA LEU A 167 21.46 7.86 -0.23
C LEU A 167 21.73 8.17 -1.70
N THR A 168 22.89 8.75 -1.98
CA THR A 168 23.34 8.99 -3.35
C THR A 168 24.37 7.91 -3.70
N ILE A 169 24.10 7.16 -4.76
CA ILE A 169 24.95 6.04 -5.22
C ILE A 169 25.38 6.25 -6.67
N GLU A 170 26.44 5.55 -7.07
CA GLU A 170 26.86 5.48 -8.47
C GLU A 170 25.83 4.70 -9.32
N ASN A 171 25.81 5.00 -10.62
CA ASN A 171 24.81 4.48 -11.54
C ASN A 171 24.84 2.94 -11.64
N TYR A 172 23.69 2.30 -11.43
CA TYR A 172 23.52 0.87 -11.71
C TYR A 172 23.61 0.60 -13.23
N PRO A 173 24.10 -0.57 -13.67
CA PRO A 173 24.09 -0.94 -15.08
C PRO A 173 22.64 -0.95 -15.59
N VAL A 174 22.34 -0.02 -16.50
CA VAL A 174 20.99 0.50 -16.82
C VAL A 174 19.89 -0.54 -17.05
N PRO A 175 18.80 -0.50 -16.24
CA PRO A 175 17.52 -1.06 -16.66
C PRO A 175 16.32 -0.30 -16.07
N TRP A 176 16.46 1.00 -15.83
CA TRP A 176 15.34 1.85 -15.41
C TRP A 176 14.98 2.75 -16.59
N LYS A 177 13.71 2.71 -17.02
CA LYS A 177 13.17 3.58 -18.08
C LYS A 177 12.96 5.00 -17.55
N GLY A 178 14.02 5.61 -17.05
CA GLY A 178 14.04 7.05 -16.85
C GLY A 178 13.91 7.74 -18.19
N ASN A 179 13.22 8.87 -18.25
CA ASN A 179 13.29 9.74 -19.42
C ASN A 179 14.72 10.26 -19.53
N VAL A 180 15.58 9.53 -20.22
CA VAL A 180 16.87 10.03 -20.68
C VAL A 180 16.51 11.08 -21.74
N GLN A 181 16.60 12.36 -21.40
CA GLN A 181 16.58 13.40 -22.42
C GLN A 181 17.93 13.31 -23.14
N GLU A 182 17.95 12.56 -24.24
CA GLU A 182 19.03 12.65 -25.22
C GLU A 182 18.95 14.07 -25.81
N ASN A 183 19.91 14.92 -25.42
CA ASN A 183 20.16 16.22 -26.04
C ASN A 183 21.02 16.06 -27.27
#